data_AF-A0A835XTI9-F1
#
_entry.id   AF-A0A835XTI9-F1
#
_cell.length_a   1.000
_cell.length_b   1.000
_cell.length_c   1.000
_cell.angle_alpha   90.00
_cell.angle_beta   90.00
_cell.angle_gamma   90.00
#
_symmetry.space_group_name_H-M   'P 1'
#
loop_
_entity.id
_entity.type
_entity.pdbx_description
1 polymer ?
#
loop_
_entity_poly.entity_id
_entity_poly.type
_entity_poly.pdbx_seq_one_letter_code
_entity_poly.pdbx_strand_id
1 'polypeptide(L)'
;MSASAKAPVSSTKSKRDVEKALLTTNLVAGLAVAAPYVLAPNKWHNTFFGEGQPHNRDMNNFWVLGMVSCGTFGQMVANSDDKKLKKNALKLCGAAWMTAAAMQANNVRRGTQKKELGLAAGGFQAAMASTFLWAGFRKD
;
A
#
# COMPACT_ATOMS: atom_id res chain seq x y z
N MET A 1 -10.30 53.52 4.67
CA MET A 1 -9.63 52.46 5.44
C MET A 1 -9.99 51.11 4.80
N SER A 2 -9.12 50.56 3.94
CA SER A 2 -9.35 49.26 3.30
C SER A 2 -8.83 48.14 4.19
N ALA A 3 -9.73 47.28 4.67
CA ALA A 3 -9.38 46.04 5.33
C ALA A 3 -8.85 45.05 4.28
N SER A 4 -7.54 44.80 4.31
CA SER A 4 -6.89 43.73 3.55
C SER A 4 -7.30 42.38 4.15
N ALA A 5 -8.22 41.69 3.49
CA ALA A 5 -8.62 40.32 3.85
C ALA A 5 -7.45 39.36 3.58
N LYS A 6 -6.79 38.92 4.66
CA LYS A 6 -5.73 37.91 4.64
C LYS A 6 -6.35 36.56 4.24
N ALA A 7 -6.09 36.09 3.03
CA ALA A 7 -6.57 34.79 2.55
C ALA A 7 -6.01 33.62 3.38
N PRO A 8 -6.75 32.51 3.55
CA PRO A 8 -6.35 31.39 4.39
C PRO A 8 -5.27 30.52 3.72
N VAL A 9 -4.01 30.76 4.05
CA VAL A 9 -2.84 29.99 3.56
C VAL A 9 -2.72 28.59 4.22
N SER A 10 -3.54 28.29 5.22
CA SER A 10 -3.40 27.10 6.09
C SER A 10 -3.87 25.76 5.47
N SER A 11 -4.96 25.76 4.68
CA SER A 11 -5.63 24.48 4.30
C SER A 11 -4.93 23.69 3.18
N THR A 12 -4.16 24.35 2.32
CA THR A 12 -3.52 23.73 1.13
C THR A 12 -2.14 23.13 1.44
N LYS A 13 -1.50 23.55 2.52
CA LYS A 13 -0.24 22.96 3.01
C LYS A 13 -0.52 21.61 3.67
N SER A 14 -1.49 21.59 4.59
CA SER A 14 -1.96 20.37 5.26
C SER A 14 -2.37 19.24 4.30
N LYS A 15 -3.11 19.56 3.22
CA LYS A 15 -3.51 18.55 2.20
C LYS A 15 -2.32 17.91 1.49
N ARG A 16 -1.32 18.72 1.10
CA ARG A 16 -0.10 18.22 0.44
C ARG A 16 0.73 17.35 1.37
N ASP A 17 0.76 17.69 2.66
CA ASP A 17 1.49 16.91 3.66
C ASP A 17 0.84 15.53 3.90
N VAL A 18 -0.50 15.45 3.86
CA VAL A 18 -1.23 14.17 3.96
C VAL A 18 -0.97 13.27 2.75
N GLU A 19 -1.02 13.80 1.52
CA GLU A 19 -0.74 12.99 0.31
C GLU A 19 0.70 12.47 0.31
N LYS A 20 1.66 13.32 0.68
CA LYS A 20 3.06 12.92 0.84
C LYS A 20 3.20 11.83 1.91
N ALA A 21 2.59 12.02 3.08
CA ALA A 21 2.65 11.05 4.17
C ALA A 21 2.04 9.69 3.75
N LEU A 22 0.93 9.69 3.01
CA LEU A 22 0.31 8.47 2.49
C LEU A 22 1.23 7.73 1.51
N LEU A 23 1.80 8.44 0.55
CA LEU A 23 2.73 7.85 -0.43
C LEU A 23 4.03 7.36 0.21
N THR A 24 4.55 8.05 1.22
CA THR A 24 5.72 7.59 2.00
C THR A 24 5.38 6.40 2.89
N THR A 25 4.18 6.37 3.48
CA THR A 25 3.70 5.22 4.27
C THR A 25 3.61 3.96 3.41
N ASN A 26 3.29 4.09 2.11
CA ASN A 26 3.30 2.97 1.18
C ASN A 26 4.69 2.31 1.06
N LEU A 27 5.77 3.12 1.05
CA LEU A 27 7.13 2.59 1.04
C LEU A 27 7.45 1.82 2.32
N VAL A 28 7.13 2.40 3.48
CA VAL A 28 7.39 1.76 4.78
C VAL A 28 6.60 0.46 4.91
N ALA A 29 5.32 0.47 4.52
CA ALA A 29 4.48 -0.73 4.54
C ALA A 29 5.02 -1.81 3.58
N GLY A 30 5.42 -1.43 2.36
CA GLY A 30 6.03 -2.34 1.40
C GLY A 30 7.30 -2.98 1.93
N LEU A 31 8.19 -2.20 2.55
CA LEU A 31 9.42 -2.70 3.16
C LEU A 31 9.18 -3.57 4.39
N ALA A 32 8.21 -3.23 5.24
CA ALA A 32 7.88 -4.01 6.44
C ALA A 32 7.35 -5.41 6.09
N VAL A 33 6.66 -5.55 4.95
CA VAL A 33 6.19 -6.84 4.43
C VAL A 33 7.31 -7.56 3.67
N ALA A 34 8.11 -6.84 2.89
CA ALA A 34 9.17 -7.41 2.07
C ALA A 34 10.39 -7.89 2.88
N ALA A 35 10.82 -7.14 3.90
CA ALA A 35 12.06 -7.42 4.63
C ALA A 35 12.05 -8.78 5.35
N PRO A 36 10.99 -9.18 6.08
CA PRO A 36 10.92 -10.50 6.67
C PRO A 36 10.98 -11.63 5.62
N TYR A 37 10.44 -11.38 4.42
CA TYR A 37 10.50 -12.33 3.32
C TYR A 37 11.92 -12.52 2.79
N VAL A 38 12.67 -11.42 2.60
CA VAL A 38 14.07 -11.48 2.13
C VAL A 38 14.97 -12.13 3.16
N LEU A 39 14.79 -11.79 4.45
CA LEU A 39 15.66 -12.25 5.53
C LEU A 39 15.37 -13.70 5.96
N ALA A 40 14.12 -14.15 5.88
CA ALA A 40 13.72 -15.48 6.33
C ALA A 40 12.54 -16.05 5.51
N PRO A 41 12.71 -16.34 4.21
CA PRO A 41 11.61 -16.68 3.30
C PRO A 41 10.86 -17.94 3.74
N ASN A 42 11.57 -18.96 4.23
CA ASN A 42 10.94 -20.21 4.70
C ASN A 42 10.13 -19.99 5.99
N LYS A 43 10.61 -19.14 6.91
CA LYS A 43 9.86 -18.81 8.14
C LYS A 43 8.60 -18.03 7.80
N TRP A 44 8.70 -17.08 6.87
CA TRP A 44 7.54 -16.33 6.39
C TRP A 44 6.53 -17.25 5.69
N HIS A 45 6.97 -18.11 4.77
CA HIS A 45 6.10 -19.07 4.09
C HIS A 45 5.36 -19.95 5.09
N ASN A 46 6.06 -20.56 6.03
CA ASN A 46 5.46 -21.43 7.04
C ASN A 46 4.57 -20.67 8.04
N THR A 47 4.79 -19.36 8.19
CA THR A 47 3.92 -18.50 9.00
C THR A 47 2.57 -18.33 8.30
N PHE A 48 2.56 -17.95 7.02
CA PHE A 48 1.33 -17.58 6.30
C PHE A 48 0.60 -18.76 5.62
N PHE A 49 1.32 -19.76 5.13
CA PHE A 49 0.77 -20.88 4.38
C PHE A 49 0.65 -22.15 5.24
N GLY A 50 -0.28 -23.03 4.87
CA GLY A 50 -0.47 -24.32 5.54
C GLY A 50 0.66 -25.32 5.27
N GLU A 51 0.78 -26.35 6.10
CA GLU A 51 1.72 -27.46 5.88
C GLU A 51 1.45 -28.15 4.53
N GLY A 52 2.51 -28.50 3.80
CA GLY A 52 2.41 -29.16 2.50
C GLY A 52 2.21 -28.24 1.29
N GLN A 53 2.08 -26.91 1.47
CA GLN A 53 2.04 -25.98 0.34
C GLN A 53 3.45 -25.78 -0.25
N PRO A 54 3.65 -26.01 -1.56
CA PRO A 54 4.95 -25.85 -2.18
C PRO A 54 5.42 -24.41 -2.06
N HIS A 55 6.65 -24.22 -1.60
CA HIS A 55 7.27 -22.91 -1.52
C HIS A 55 7.66 -22.45 -2.92
N ASN A 56 6.81 -21.62 -3.55
CA ASN A 56 7.13 -21.00 -4.83
C ASN A 56 7.94 -19.72 -4.59
N ARG A 57 9.26 -19.89 -4.54
CA ARG A 57 10.22 -18.81 -4.28
C ARG A 57 10.15 -17.71 -5.34
N ASP A 58 9.91 -18.05 -6.60
CA ASP A 58 9.86 -17.07 -7.70
C ASP A 58 8.62 -16.18 -7.60
N MET A 59 7.46 -16.77 -7.33
CA MET A 59 6.21 -16.03 -7.09
C MET A 59 6.35 -15.08 -5.90
N ASN A 60 7.03 -15.52 -4.84
CA ASN A 60 7.22 -14.68 -3.68
C ASN A 60 8.25 -13.57 -3.90
N ASN A 61 9.35 -13.85 -4.61
CA ASN A 61 10.30 -12.83 -5.03
C ASN A 61 9.63 -11.77 -5.93
N PHE A 62 8.74 -12.20 -6.83
CA PHE A 62 7.93 -11.30 -7.64
C PHE A 62 7.04 -10.40 -6.77
N TRP A 63 6.40 -10.96 -5.74
CA TRP A 63 5.62 -10.19 -4.77
C TRP A 63 6.47 -9.16 -4.00
N VAL A 64 7.65 -9.55 -3.54
CA VAL A 64 8.60 -8.65 -2.85
C VAL A 64 9.03 -7.51 -3.77
N LEU A 65 9.42 -7.83 -5.00
CA LEU A 65 9.80 -6.84 -6.00
C LEU A 65 8.64 -5.89 -6.33
N GLY A 66 7.42 -6.42 -6.43
CA GLY A 66 6.19 -5.64 -6.60
C GLY A 66 5.96 -4.64 -5.44
N MET A 67 6.14 -5.08 -4.20
CA MET A 67 5.98 -4.22 -3.02
C MET A 67 7.06 -3.13 -2.95
N VAL A 68 8.33 -3.49 -3.17
CA VAL A 68 9.45 -2.55 -3.13
C VAL A 68 9.36 -1.54 -4.26
N SER A 69 9.03 -1.98 -5.47
CA SER A 69 8.82 -1.06 -6.61
C SER A 69 7.65 -0.12 -6.37
N CYS A 70 6.51 -0.61 -5.87
CA CYS A 70 5.36 0.22 -5.53
C CYS A 70 5.70 1.28 -4.47
N GLY A 71 6.45 0.90 -3.43
CA GLY A 71 6.96 1.83 -2.42
C GLY A 71 7.90 2.90 -3.00
N THR A 72 8.84 2.49 -3.85
CA THR A 72 9.83 3.38 -4.47
C THR A 72 9.18 4.39 -5.41
N PHE A 73 8.27 3.91 -6.28
CA PHE A 73 7.46 4.79 -7.14
C PHE A 73 6.59 5.75 -6.30
N GLY A 74 5.98 5.26 -5.22
CA GLY A 74 5.23 6.09 -4.28
C GLY A 74 6.06 7.26 -3.74
N GLN A 75 7.29 6.99 -3.31
CA GLN A 75 8.19 8.02 -2.79
C GLN A 75 8.62 9.04 -3.85
N MET A 76 8.93 8.59 -5.07
CA MET A 76 9.25 9.50 -6.18
C MET A 76 8.06 10.42 -6.50
N VAL A 77 6.84 9.86 -6.52
CA VAL A 77 5.62 10.65 -6.77
C VAL A 77 5.30 11.58 -5.61
N ALA A 78 5.58 11.18 -4.36
CA ALA A 78 5.40 12.05 -3.19
C ALA A 78 6.20 13.35 -3.32
N ASN A 79 7.42 13.25 -3.86
CA ASN A 79 8.33 14.38 -4.05
C ASN A 79 8.03 15.24 -5.29
N SER A 80 7.21 14.76 -6.22
CA SER A 80 6.78 15.55 -7.37
C SER A 80 5.87 16.72 -6.96
N ASP A 81 5.80 17.80 -7.74
CA ASP A 81 4.81 18.87 -7.58
C ASP A 81 3.52 18.63 -8.37
N ASP A 82 3.49 17.60 -9.23
CA ASP A 82 2.33 17.26 -10.04
C ASP A 82 1.23 16.58 -9.21
N LYS A 83 0.15 17.34 -8.95
CA LYS A 83 -1.04 16.87 -8.22
C LYS A 83 -1.78 15.76 -8.96
N LYS A 84 -1.85 15.81 -10.29
CA LYS A 84 -2.55 14.79 -11.10
C LYS A 84 -1.78 13.48 -11.02
N LEU A 85 -0.46 13.54 -11.11
CA LEU A 85 0.41 12.38 -10.93
C LEU A 85 0.23 11.76 -9.54
N LYS A 86 0.20 12.56 -8.47
CA LYS A 86 -0.06 12.07 -7.10
C LYS A 86 -1.39 11.37 -6.96
N LYS A 87 -2.48 11.97 -7.44
CA LYS A 87 -3.81 11.35 -7.39
C LYS A 87 -3.87 10.05 -8.19
N ASN A 88 -3.26 10.02 -9.37
CA ASN A 88 -3.20 8.79 -10.17
C ASN A 88 -2.35 7.71 -9.48
N ALA A 89 -1.24 8.07 -8.86
CA ALA A 89 -0.44 7.14 -8.09
C ALA A 89 -1.19 6.59 -6.88
N LEU A 90 -1.92 7.44 -6.14
CA LEU A 90 -2.79 6.99 -5.04
C LEU A 90 -3.88 6.02 -5.52
N LYS A 91 -4.51 6.29 -6.66
CA LYS A 91 -5.47 5.35 -7.27
C LYS A 91 -4.82 4.01 -7.63
N LEU A 92 -3.66 4.04 -8.27
CA LEU A 92 -2.93 2.84 -8.67
C LEU A 92 -2.49 2.03 -7.45
N CYS A 93 -1.92 2.68 -6.43
CA CYS A 93 -1.56 2.04 -5.16
C CYS A 93 -2.79 1.44 -4.50
N GLY A 94 -3.90 2.18 -4.45
CA GLY A 94 -5.17 1.70 -3.92
C GLY A 94 -5.69 0.44 -4.62
N ALA A 95 -5.65 0.41 -5.96
CA ALA A 95 -6.03 -0.75 -6.75
C ALA A 95 -5.10 -1.96 -6.51
N ALA A 96 -3.80 -1.73 -6.37
CA ALA A 96 -2.83 -2.78 -6.06
C ALA A 96 -3.09 -3.40 -4.68
N TRP A 97 -3.30 -2.57 -3.65
CA TRP A 97 -3.65 -3.04 -2.31
C TRP A 97 -5.00 -3.79 -2.29
N MET A 98 -5.99 -3.35 -3.08
CA MET A 98 -7.27 -4.06 -3.19
C MET A 98 -7.10 -5.43 -3.85
N THR A 99 -6.28 -5.51 -4.91
CA THR A 99 -5.95 -6.77 -5.57
C THR A 99 -5.26 -7.72 -4.61
N ALA A 100 -4.31 -7.23 -3.81
CA ALA A 100 -3.65 -8.03 -2.79
C ALA A 100 -4.67 -8.57 -1.77
N ALA A 101 -5.59 -7.72 -1.28
CA ALA A 101 -6.62 -8.12 -0.33
C ALA A 101 -7.52 -9.24 -0.90
N ALA A 102 -7.95 -9.09 -2.15
CA ALA A 102 -8.75 -10.10 -2.85
C ALA A 102 -7.99 -11.41 -3.03
N MET A 103 -6.69 -11.35 -3.33
CA MET A 103 -5.84 -12.55 -3.43
C MET A 103 -5.72 -13.28 -2.09
N GLN A 104 -5.52 -12.56 -0.98
CA GLN A 104 -5.49 -13.19 0.35
C GLN A 104 -6.83 -13.85 0.69
N ALA A 105 -7.95 -13.16 0.43
CA ALA A 105 -9.28 -13.72 0.65
C ALA A 105 -9.52 -14.99 -0.19
N ASN A 106 -9.08 -15.01 -1.45
CA ASN A 106 -9.19 -16.19 -2.30
C ASN A 106 -8.27 -17.33 -1.83
N ASN A 107 -7.05 -17.04 -1.37
CA ASN A 107 -6.14 -18.04 -0.83
C ASN A 107 -6.67 -18.67 0.47
N VAL A 108 -7.26 -17.87 1.36
CA VAL A 108 -7.98 -18.35 2.55
C VAL A 108 -9.16 -19.25 2.13
N ARG A 109 -9.97 -18.81 1.15
CA ARG A 109 -11.11 -19.59 0.65
C ARG A 109 -10.67 -20.94 0.06
N ARG A 110 -9.51 -21.00 -0.59
CA ARG A 110 -8.92 -22.23 -1.16
C ARG A 110 -8.20 -23.10 -0.13
N GLY A 111 -8.05 -22.64 1.11
CA GLY A 111 -7.31 -23.35 2.16
C GLY A 111 -5.80 -23.37 1.97
N THR A 112 -5.25 -22.56 1.05
CA THR A 112 -3.80 -22.50 0.82
C THR A 112 -3.11 -21.62 1.87
N GLN A 113 -3.83 -20.67 2.45
CA GLN A 113 -3.32 -19.74 3.46
C GLN A 113 -4.05 -19.92 4.78
N LYS A 114 -3.33 -19.77 5.90
CA LYS A 114 -3.92 -19.83 7.24
C LYS A 114 -4.97 -18.74 7.39
N LYS A 115 -6.18 -19.14 7.77
CA LYS A 115 -7.37 -18.26 7.79
C LYS A 115 -7.15 -16.97 8.57
N GLU A 116 -6.62 -17.07 9.79
CA GLU A 116 -6.44 -15.92 10.68
C GLU A 116 -5.45 -14.90 10.10
N LEU A 117 -4.29 -15.38 9.64
CA LEU A 117 -3.25 -14.52 9.07
C LEU A 117 -3.65 -13.96 7.71
N GLY A 118 -4.33 -14.76 6.88
CA GLY A 118 -4.81 -14.31 5.58
C GLY A 118 -5.92 -13.26 5.68
N LEU A 119 -6.85 -13.42 6.63
CA LEU A 119 -7.90 -12.41 6.88
C LEU A 119 -7.35 -11.15 7.53
N ALA A 120 -6.43 -11.27 8.50
CA ALA A 120 -5.79 -10.11 9.11
C ALA A 120 -4.97 -9.31 8.07
N ALA A 121 -4.15 -10.00 7.26
CA ALA A 121 -3.39 -9.36 6.19
C ALA A 121 -4.32 -8.77 5.11
N GLY A 122 -5.36 -9.51 4.70
CA GLY A 122 -6.34 -9.03 3.73
C GLY A 122 -7.12 -7.80 4.22
N GLY A 123 -7.48 -7.77 5.51
CA GLY A 123 -8.13 -6.62 6.14
C GLY A 123 -7.25 -5.37 6.17
N PHE A 124 -5.97 -5.53 6.54
CA PHE A 124 -4.99 -4.44 6.47
C PHE A 124 -4.83 -3.91 5.02
N GLN A 125 -4.71 -4.82 4.05
CA GLN A 125 -4.59 -4.47 2.64
C GLN A 125 -5.84 -3.73 2.13
N ALA A 126 -7.04 -4.16 2.52
CA ALA A 126 -8.29 -3.49 2.17
C ALA A 126 -8.41 -2.08 2.80
N ALA A 127 -7.93 -1.90 4.02
CA ALA A 127 -7.90 -0.59 4.68
C ALA A 127 -6.95 0.39 3.99
N MET A 128 -5.75 -0.06 3.62
CA MET A 128 -4.80 0.70 2.82
C MET A 128 -5.38 1.05 1.45
N ALA A 129 -5.99 0.08 0.78
CA ALA A 129 -6.66 0.28 -0.50
C ALA A 129 -7.72 1.37 -0.42
N SER A 130 -8.61 1.28 0.57
CA SER A 130 -9.69 2.23 0.79
C SER A 130 -9.16 3.65 1.04
N THR A 131 -8.13 3.77 1.86
CA THR A 131 -7.50 5.05 2.20
C THR A 131 -6.88 5.71 0.98
N PHE A 132 -6.13 4.95 0.17
CA PHE A 132 -5.50 5.47 -1.04
C PHE A 132 -6.50 5.79 -2.15
N LEU A 133 -7.51 4.94 -2.37
CA LEU A 133 -8.56 5.22 -3.35
C LEU A 133 -9.36 6.47 -2.95
N TRP A 134 -9.75 6.58 -1.67
CA TRP A 134 -10.43 7.77 -1.17
C TRP A 134 -9.60 9.03 -1.41
N ALA A 135 -8.33 9.04 -1.00
CA ALA A 135 -7.45 10.18 -1.21
C ALA A 135 -7.25 10.50 -2.71
N GLY A 136 -7.13 9.47 -3.56
CA GLY A 136 -6.95 9.62 -5.00
C GLY A 136 -8.19 10.13 -5.75
N PHE A 137 -9.40 9.77 -5.31
CA PHE A 137 -10.66 10.19 -5.94
C PHE A 137 -11.31 11.42 -5.32
N ARG A 138 -10.90 11.82 -4.10
CA ARG A 138 -11.45 13.02 -3.47
C ARG A 138 -11.20 14.26 -4.34
N LYS A 139 -12.23 15.08 -4.51
CA LYS A 139 -12.12 16.40 -5.14
C LYS A 139 -11.27 17.32 -4.26
N ASP A 140 -10.51 18.23 -4.88
CA ASP A 140 -9.64 19.17 -4.17
C ASP A 140 -10.43 20.21 -3.36
#